data_AF-A0A8E6P1D8-F1
#
_entry.id   AF-A0A8E6P1D8-F1
#
_cell.length_a   1.000
_cell.length_b   1.000
_cell.length_c   1.000
_cell.angle_alpha   90.00
_cell.angle_beta   90.00
_cell.angle_gamma   90.00
#
_symmetry.space_group_name_H-M   'P 1'
#
loop_
_entity.id
_entity.type
_entity.pdbx_description
1 polymer ?
#
loop_
_entity_poly.entity_id
_entity_poly.type
_entity_poly.pdbx_seq_one_letter_code
_entity_poly.pdbx_strand_id
1 'polypeptide(L)'
;MRRDVTPNFVAAELIVWLNEHKIIRPSYTTLQALVSEVLSAERRRLGALLAQVLDEPAKTSLSQLSVRNDTLSQLAALKQDAKDFGWRQMAREREKRTLLAPLHWIAKGLLPKLGISQQNLLYYASLANFYTVHDLRNLKPEQTLLYLLCYARVRYRQLSDNSVDAMAFHMHQLDHEKPRGCEGVFRRRAGQTSSGNAPGWSLAVPVRGRQCRGSDAIRRGTPARLQDHGQRRAAKTRRSA
;
A
#
# COMPACT_ATOMS: atom_id res chain seq x y z
N MET A 1 -21.81 8.31 -2.42
CA MET A 1 -20.40 7.92 -2.18
C MET A 1 -20.26 6.42 -2.40
N ARG A 2 -19.41 5.97 -3.32
CA ARG A 2 -19.07 4.53 -3.43
C ARG A 2 -18.12 4.21 -2.29
N ARG A 3 -18.49 3.31 -1.38
CA ARG A 3 -17.74 3.08 -0.13
C ARG A 3 -16.80 1.89 -0.26
N ASP A 4 -17.33 0.69 -0.46
CA ASP A 4 -16.55 -0.54 -0.63
C ASP A 4 -17.29 -1.53 -1.57
N VAL A 5 -16.55 -2.43 -2.23
CA VAL A 5 -17.04 -3.52 -3.10
C VAL A 5 -16.82 -4.89 -2.44
N THR A 6 -16.29 -4.92 -1.21
CA THR A 6 -16.19 -6.16 -0.43
C THR A 6 -17.58 -6.80 -0.23
N PRO A 7 -17.74 -8.11 -0.50
CA PRO A 7 -19.06 -8.77 -0.41
C PRO A 7 -19.74 -8.58 0.94
N ASN A 8 -18.96 -8.63 2.03
CA ASN A 8 -19.48 -8.46 3.39
C ASN A 8 -20.03 -7.06 3.62
N PHE A 9 -19.34 -6.03 3.11
CA PHE A 9 -19.82 -4.65 3.23
C PHE A 9 -21.10 -4.44 2.42
N VAL A 10 -21.13 -4.92 1.17
CA VAL A 10 -22.32 -4.81 0.32
C VAL A 10 -23.51 -5.54 0.92
N ALA A 11 -23.30 -6.73 1.49
CA ALA A 11 -24.33 -7.47 2.19
C ALA A 11 -24.82 -6.75 3.46
N ALA A 12 -23.92 -6.15 4.24
CA ALA A 12 -24.28 -5.39 5.43
C ALA A 12 -25.11 -4.15 5.10
N GLU A 13 -24.67 -3.34 4.12
CA GLU A 13 -25.42 -2.16 3.67
C GLU A 13 -26.78 -2.55 3.08
N LEU A 14 -26.86 -3.67 2.36
CA LEU A 14 -28.13 -4.18 1.86
C LEU A 14 -29.09 -4.54 3.00
N ILE A 15 -28.61 -5.18 4.07
CA ILE A 15 -29.43 -5.49 5.24
C ILE A 15 -29.92 -4.22 5.92
N VAL A 16 -29.05 -3.20 6.06
CA VAL A 16 -29.45 -1.89 6.62
C VAL A 16 -30.54 -1.26 5.77
N TRP A 17 -30.37 -1.23 4.45
CA TRP A 17 -31.36 -0.67 3.53
C TRP A 17 -32.72 -1.39 3.58
N LEU A 18 -32.70 -2.74 3.62
CA LEU A 18 -33.92 -3.54 3.75
C LEU A 18 -34.66 -3.25 5.07
N ASN A 19 -33.92 -3.06 6.17
CA ASN A 19 -34.49 -2.70 7.46
C ASN A 19 -35.11 -1.30 7.43
N GLU A 20 -34.45 -0.32 6.82
CA GLU A 20 -34.97 1.04 6.64
C GLU A 20 -36.28 1.05 5.84
N HIS A 21 -36.37 0.17 4.83
CA HIS A 21 -37.54 0.06 3.95
C HIS A 21 -38.61 -0.92 4.49
N LYS A 22 -38.42 -1.44 5.72
CA LYS A 22 -39.33 -2.38 6.39
C LYS A 22 -39.61 -3.65 5.57
N ILE A 23 -38.66 -4.09 4.76
CA ILE A 23 -38.76 -5.32 3.97
C ILE A 23 -38.33 -6.50 4.83
N ILE A 24 -39.11 -7.58 4.84
CA ILE A 24 -38.75 -8.82 5.53
C ILE A 24 -37.44 -9.34 4.96
N ARG A 25 -36.47 -9.61 5.84
CA ARG A 25 -35.15 -10.09 5.45
C ARG A 25 -35.27 -11.36 4.58
N PRO A 26 -34.81 -11.33 3.33
CA PRO A 26 -34.81 -12.50 2.46
C PRO A 26 -33.88 -13.60 3.02
N SER A 27 -34.05 -14.82 2.51
CA SER A 27 -33.13 -15.92 2.78
C SER A 27 -31.68 -15.55 2.44
N TYR A 28 -30.74 -16.18 3.13
CA TYR A 28 -29.31 -15.98 2.88
C TYR A 28 -28.93 -16.27 1.40
N THR A 29 -29.56 -17.30 0.80
CA THR A 29 -29.27 -17.70 -0.58
C THR A 29 -29.68 -16.64 -1.60
N THR A 30 -30.82 -15.96 -1.39
CA THR A 30 -31.28 -14.89 -2.28
C THR A 30 -30.41 -13.63 -2.12
N LEU A 31 -30.01 -13.29 -0.90
CA LEU A 31 -29.07 -12.19 -0.65
C LEU A 31 -27.70 -12.46 -1.30
N GLN A 32 -27.17 -13.68 -1.14
CA GLN A 32 -25.90 -14.08 -1.73
C GLN A 32 -25.93 -14.02 -3.26
N ALA A 33 -27.02 -14.48 -3.88
CA ALA A 33 -27.18 -14.44 -5.34
C ALA A 33 -27.19 -13.00 -5.86
N LEU A 34 -27.98 -12.12 -5.21
CA LEU A 34 -28.09 -10.71 -5.60
C LEU A 34 -26.75 -9.98 -5.45
N VAL A 35 -26.05 -10.16 -4.33
CA VAL A 35 -24.71 -9.57 -4.14
C VAL A 35 -23.74 -10.09 -5.19
N SER A 36 -23.75 -11.39 -5.47
CA SER A 36 -22.85 -11.99 -6.47
C SER A 36 -23.11 -11.45 -7.88
N GLU A 37 -24.38 -11.26 -8.24
CA GLU A 37 -24.79 -10.69 -9.53
C GLU A 37 -24.36 -9.23 -9.67
N VAL A 38 -24.64 -8.39 -8.66
CA VAL A 38 -24.25 -6.98 -8.64
C VAL A 38 -22.73 -6.83 -8.73
N LEU A 39 -21.96 -7.62 -7.97
CA LEU A 39 -20.50 -7.61 -8.04
C LEU A 39 -19.99 -8.05 -9.42
N SER A 40 -20.64 -9.02 -10.04
CA SER A 40 -20.30 -9.49 -11.39
C SER A 40 -20.64 -8.45 -12.46
N ALA A 41 -21.74 -7.73 -12.30
CA ALA A 41 -22.11 -6.60 -13.15
C ALA A 41 -21.11 -5.44 -13.01
N GLU A 42 -20.71 -5.09 -11.79
CA GLU A 42 -19.72 -4.03 -11.55
C GLU A 42 -18.35 -4.39 -12.13
N ARG A 43 -17.91 -5.64 -11.99
CA ARG A 43 -16.67 -6.13 -12.64
C ARG A 43 -16.74 -6.01 -14.15
N ARG A 44 -17.88 -6.32 -14.77
CA ARG A 44 -18.09 -6.15 -16.23
C ARG A 44 -18.07 -4.67 -16.63
N ARG A 45 -18.72 -3.79 -15.86
CA ARG A 45 -18.70 -2.33 -16.07
C ARG A 45 -17.28 -1.78 -16.05
N LEU A 46 -16.48 -2.18 -15.07
CA LEU A 46 -15.07 -1.77 -14.95
C LEU A 46 -14.22 -2.33 -16.09
N GLY A 47 -14.43 -3.58 -16.49
CA GLY A 47 -13.73 -4.20 -17.62
C GLY A 47 -13.99 -3.46 -18.94
N ALA A 48 -15.25 -3.12 -19.23
CA ALA A 48 -15.62 -2.35 -20.41
C ALA A 48 -15.00 -0.94 -20.42
N LEU A 49 -15.02 -0.24 -19.28
CA LEU A 49 -14.37 1.07 -19.15
C LEU A 49 -12.86 0.99 -19.32
N LEU A 50 -12.22 -0.06 -18.78
CA LEU A 50 -10.80 -0.29 -18.98
C LEU A 50 -10.45 -0.55 -20.45
N ALA A 51 -11.26 -1.33 -21.15
CA ALA A 51 -11.06 -1.58 -22.57
C ALA A 51 -11.12 -0.29 -23.41
N GLN A 52 -11.97 0.67 -23.02
CA GLN A 52 -12.13 1.95 -23.72
C GLN A 52 -11.04 2.98 -23.38
N VAL A 53 -10.57 3.03 -22.13
CA VAL A 53 -9.69 4.10 -21.65
C VAL A 53 -8.22 3.71 -21.69
N LEU A 54 -7.90 2.42 -21.76
CA LEU A 54 -6.52 1.95 -21.71
C LEU A 54 -5.90 1.90 -23.12
N ASP A 55 -4.89 2.74 -23.34
CA ASP A 55 -4.11 2.76 -24.58
C ASP A 55 -3.29 1.46 -24.76
N GLU A 56 -3.06 1.04 -26.01
CA GLU A 56 -2.23 -0.12 -26.36
C GLU A 56 -0.79 -0.12 -25.77
N PRO A 57 -0.05 1.00 -25.68
CA PRO A 57 1.24 1.02 -24.98
C PRO A 57 1.12 0.74 -23.47
N ALA A 58 0.01 1.15 -22.85
CA ALA A 58 -0.26 0.88 -21.43
C ALA A 58 -0.56 -0.61 -21.22
N LYS A 59 -1.39 -1.21 -22.09
CA LYS A 59 -1.64 -2.66 -22.11
C LYS A 59 -0.35 -3.44 -22.30
N THR A 60 0.53 -2.98 -23.19
CA THR A 60 1.81 -3.63 -23.47
C THR A 60 2.75 -3.55 -22.28
N SER A 61 2.87 -2.38 -21.65
CA SER A 61 3.69 -2.19 -20.44
C SER A 61 3.23 -3.06 -19.27
N LEU A 62 1.90 -3.17 -19.07
CA LEU A 62 1.31 -4.04 -18.05
C LEU A 62 1.47 -5.52 -18.40
N SER A 63 1.26 -5.88 -19.66
CA SER A 63 1.43 -7.26 -20.14
C SER A 63 2.89 -7.68 -20.05
N GLN A 64 3.86 -6.81 -20.34
CA GLN A 64 5.28 -7.07 -20.13
C GLN A 64 5.60 -7.38 -18.67
N LEU A 65 4.91 -6.74 -17.73
CA LEU A 65 5.01 -7.01 -16.29
C LEU A 65 4.45 -8.39 -15.90
N SER A 66 3.53 -8.96 -16.70
CA SER A 66 2.91 -10.30 -16.50
C SER A 66 3.50 -11.44 -17.36
N VAL A 67 4.00 -11.14 -18.56
CA VAL A 67 4.28 -12.09 -19.65
C VAL A 67 5.77 -12.44 -19.77
N ARG A 68 6.68 -11.74 -19.09
CA ARG A 68 8.11 -12.07 -19.19
C ARG A 68 8.39 -13.45 -18.55
N ASN A 69 8.56 -14.45 -19.41
CA ASN A 69 8.57 -15.88 -19.11
C ASN A 69 9.75 -16.39 -18.26
N ASP A 70 10.77 -15.58 -17.96
CA ASP A 70 11.92 -16.00 -17.14
C ASP A 70 11.98 -15.37 -15.74
N THR A 71 11.01 -14.52 -15.37
CA THR A 71 11.05 -13.80 -14.08
C THR A 71 9.70 -13.78 -13.38
N LEU A 72 9.28 -14.92 -12.82
CA LEU A 72 8.48 -14.90 -11.58
C LEU A 72 9.09 -13.94 -10.52
N SER A 73 10.41 -13.73 -10.60
CA SER A 73 11.20 -12.76 -9.85
C SER A 73 10.80 -11.30 -9.95
N GLN A 74 10.29 -10.76 -11.07
CA GLN A 74 10.11 -9.29 -11.17
C GLN A 74 8.93 -8.78 -10.35
N LEU A 75 7.74 -9.38 -10.50
CA LEU A 75 6.60 -9.03 -9.66
C LEU A 75 6.86 -9.42 -8.19
N ALA A 76 7.51 -10.56 -7.93
CA ALA A 76 7.89 -10.96 -6.58
C ALA A 76 8.89 -9.98 -5.93
N ALA A 77 9.90 -9.52 -6.67
CA ALA A 77 10.86 -8.52 -6.21
C ALA A 77 10.20 -7.16 -5.95
N LEU A 78 9.20 -6.78 -6.77
CA LEU A 78 8.40 -5.59 -6.53
C LEU A 78 7.53 -5.72 -5.27
N LYS A 79 7.00 -6.92 -4.98
CA LYS A 79 6.20 -7.22 -3.77
C LYS A 79 7.05 -7.21 -2.50
N GLN A 80 8.34 -7.54 -2.60
CA GLN A 80 9.22 -7.59 -1.45
C GLN A 80 9.56 -6.17 -0.94
N ASP A 81 9.34 -5.93 0.35
CA ASP A 81 9.74 -4.70 1.04
C ASP A 81 11.22 -4.71 1.45
N ALA A 82 11.79 -3.51 1.61
CA ALA A 82 13.09 -3.34 2.24
C ALA A 82 13.02 -3.81 3.70
N LYS A 83 14.03 -4.59 4.13
CA LYS A 83 14.13 -5.08 5.51
C LYS A 83 14.71 -4.02 6.46
N ASP A 84 15.51 -3.11 5.92
CA ASP A 84 16.30 -2.12 6.63
C ASP A 84 16.56 -0.90 5.74
N PHE A 85 16.88 0.24 6.37
CA PHE A 85 17.17 1.51 5.69
C PHE A 85 18.64 1.63 5.22
N GLY A 86 19.34 0.51 5.05
CA GLY A 86 20.69 0.48 4.52
C GLY A 86 20.77 0.99 3.08
N TRP A 87 21.88 1.62 2.71
CA TRP A 87 22.03 2.30 1.42
C TRP A 87 21.71 1.40 0.21
N ARG A 88 22.13 0.12 0.24
CA ARG A 88 21.90 -0.84 -0.85
C ARG A 88 20.41 -1.12 -1.04
N GLN A 89 19.67 -1.19 0.06
CA GLN A 89 18.23 -1.43 -0.01
C GLN A 89 17.48 -0.19 -0.46
N MET A 90 17.89 1.00 0.00
CA MET A 90 17.32 2.26 -0.48
C MET A 90 17.59 2.49 -1.97
N ALA A 91 18.77 2.11 -2.48
CA ALA A 91 19.06 2.12 -3.91
C ALA A 91 18.10 1.20 -4.69
N ARG A 92 17.86 -0.02 -4.21
CA ARG A 92 16.91 -0.97 -4.81
C ARG A 92 15.46 -0.47 -4.74
N GLU A 93 15.03 0.12 -3.63
CA GLU A 93 13.68 0.72 -3.52
C GLU A 93 13.50 1.87 -4.53
N ARG A 94 14.54 2.67 -4.76
CA ARG A 94 14.55 3.71 -5.80
C ARG A 94 14.47 3.14 -7.22
N GLU A 95 15.18 2.05 -7.49
CA GLU A 95 15.09 1.34 -8.78
C GLU A 95 13.67 0.79 -9.01
N LYS A 96 13.08 0.12 -8.02
CA LYS A 96 11.68 -0.36 -8.07
C LYS A 96 10.71 0.80 -8.36
N ARG A 97 10.91 1.94 -7.71
CA ARG A 97 10.09 3.14 -7.92
C ARG A 97 10.22 3.66 -9.35
N THR A 98 11.42 3.64 -9.91
CA THR A 98 11.69 4.07 -11.30
C THR A 98 10.98 3.16 -12.30
N LEU A 99 11.02 1.84 -12.07
CA LEU A 99 10.29 0.86 -12.89
C LEU A 99 8.77 1.05 -12.85
N LEU A 100 8.21 1.40 -11.68
CA LEU A 100 6.77 1.61 -11.50
C LEU A 100 6.28 3.00 -11.91
N ALA A 101 7.17 3.98 -12.10
CA ALA A 101 6.82 5.36 -12.44
C ALA A 101 5.89 5.49 -13.68
N PRO A 102 6.17 4.89 -14.85
CA PRO A 102 5.30 5.03 -16.01
C PRO A 102 3.89 4.47 -15.76
N LEU A 103 3.79 3.31 -15.11
CA LEU A 103 2.51 2.70 -14.76
C LEU A 103 1.73 3.55 -13.75
N HIS A 104 2.43 4.16 -12.80
CA HIS A 104 1.81 5.05 -11.82
C HIS A 104 1.16 6.28 -12.48
N TRP A 105 1.83 6.90 -13.46
CA TRP A 105 1.28 8.06 -14.16
C TRP A 105 0.01 7.74 -14.95
N ILE A 106 0.01 6.59 -15.64
CA ILE A 106 -1.18 6.08 -16.34
C ILE A 106 -2.30 5.83 -15.34
N ALA A 107 -2.02 5.12 -14.24
CA ALA A 107 -3.00 4.84 -13.19
C ALA A 107 -3.55 6.12 -12.53
N LYS A 108 -2.72 7.14 -12.34
CA LYS A 108 -3.11 8.44 -11.76
C LYS A 108 -4.13 9.17 -12.62
N GLY A 109 -3.99 9.13 -13.96
CA GLY A 109 -4.96 9.73 -14.88
C GLY A 109 -6.23 8.90 -15.10
N LEU A 110 -6.10 7.57 -15.02
CA LEU A 110 -7.17 6.63 -15.38
C LEU A 110 -8.11 6.29 -14.20
N LEU A 111 -7.57 6.13 -12.99
CA LEU A 111 -8.37 5.72 -11.83
C LEU A 111 -9.47 6.69 -11.40
N PRO A 112 -9.31 8.03 -11.51
CA PRO A 112 -10.40 8.97 -11.26
C PRO A 112 -11.57 8.77 -12.24
N LYS A 113 -11.29 8.45 -13.51
CA LYS A 113 -12.30 8.22 -14.56
C LYS A 113 -13.14 6.96 -14.31
N LEU A 114 -12.54 5.94 -13.69
CA LEU A 114 -13.25 4.70 -13.33
C LEU A 114 -14.26 4.89 -12.19
N GLY A 115 -14.18 6.00 -11.44
CA GLY A 115 -15.08 6.27 -10.30
C GLY A 115 -14.93 5.24 -9.18
N ILE A 116 -13.69 4.79 -8.92
CA ILE A 116 -13.36 3.80 -7.90
C ILE A 116 -13.07 4.51 -6.58
N SER A 117 -13.67 4.02 -5.48
CA SER A 117 -13.38 4.47 -4.11
C SER A 117 -11.93 4.21 -3.73
N GLN A 118 -11.37 5.00 -2.81
CA GLN A 118 -10.05 4.71 -2.24
C GLN A 118 -10.00 3.31 -1.59
N GLN A 119 -11.09 2.88 -0.93
CA GLN A 119 -11.15 1.56 -0.31
C GLN A 119 -11.13 0.43 -1.34
N ASN A 120 -11.88 0.58 -2.44
CA ASN A 120 -11.88 -0.38 -3.54
C ASN A 120 -10.51 -0.51 -4.19
N LEU A 121 -9.80 0.62 -4.32
CA LEU A 121 -8.45 0.65 -4.86
C LEU A 121 -7.49 -0.17 -3.99
N LEU A 122 -7.57 -0.02 -2.66
CA LEU A 122 -6.77 -0.82 -1.73
C LEU A 122 -7.17 -2.30 -1.77
N TYR A 123 -8.47 -2.59 -1.88
CA TYR A 123 -8.98 -3.95 -2.02
C TYR A 123 -8.46 -4.64 -3.31
N TYR A 124 -8.53 -3.97 -4.46
CA TYR A 124 -7.99 -4.54 -5.70
C TYR A 124 -6.47 -4.69 -5.68
N ALA A 125 -5.75 -3.77 -5.04
CA ALA A 125 -4.31 -3.89 -4.85
C ALA A 125 -3.95 -5.07 -3.93
N SER A 126 -4.74 -5.34 -2.89
CA SER A 126 -4.49 -6.50 -2.01
C SER A 126 -4.76 -7.83 -2.72
N LEU A 127 -5.74 -7.89 -3.62
CA LEU A 127 -5.97 -9.06 -4.47
C LEU A 127 -4.76 -9.36 -5.38
N ALA A 128 -4.16 -8.33 -5.98
CA ALA A 128 -2.94 -8.49 -6.78
C ALA A 128 -1.76 -9.06 -5.96
N ASN A 129 -1.70 -8.71 -4.67
CA ASN A 129 -0.72 -9.24 -3.74
C ASN A 129 -1.00 -10.70 -3.37
N PHE A 130 -2.26 -11.02 -3.12
CA PHE A 130 -2.71 -12.35 -2.73
C PHE A 130 -2.55 -13.40 -3.85
N TYR A 131 -2.92 -13.04 -5.09
CA TYR A 131 -2.81 -13.96 -6.21
C TYR A 131 -1.35 -14.23 -6.59
N THR A 132 -1.07 -15.49 -6.93
CA THR A 132 0.20 -15.84 -7.56
C THR A 132 0.23 -15.35 -9.00
N VAL A 133 1.43 -15.27 -9.59
CA VAL A 133 1.58 -14.92 -11.02
C VAL A 133 0.79 -15.89 -11.90
N HIS A 134 0.70 -17.16 -11.50
CA HIS A 134 -0.07 -18.17 -12.22
C HIS A 134 -1.58 -17.88 -12.16
N ASP A 135 -2.13 -17.57 -10.99
CA ASP A 135 -3.55 -17.26 -10.83
C ASP A 135 -3.94 -16.00 -11.62
N LEU A 136 -3.05 -15.00 -11.63
CA LEU A 136 -3.25 -13.76 -12.41
C LEU A 136 -3.31 -14.01 -13.93
N ARG A 137 -2.66 -15.07 -14.42
CA ARG A 137 -2.71 -15.45 -15.85
C ARG A 137 -4.02 -16.15 -16.23
N ASN A 138 -4.62 -16.88 -15.30
CA ASN A 138 -5.86 -17.61 -15.52
C ASN A 138 -7.11 -16.71 -15.37
N LEU A 139 -6.95 -15.51 -14.82
CA LEU A 139 -8.02 -14.51 -14.71
C LEU A 139 -8.29 -13.82 -16.06
N LYS A 140 -9.47 -13.19 -16.16
CA LYS A 140 -9.81 -12.36 -17.32
C LYS A 140 -8.79 -11.22 -17.46
N PRO A 141 -8.30 -10.92 -18.68
CA PRO A 141 -7.21 -9.96 -18.87
C PRO A 141 -7.56 -8.58 -18.32
N GLU A 142 -8.80 -8.13 -18.51
CA GLU A 142 -9.32 -6.87 -17.95
C GLU A 142 -9.21 -6.79 -16.42
N GLN A 143 -9.46 -7.91 -15.72
CA GLN A 143 -9.40 -7.97 -14.25
C GLN A 143 -7.95 -7.95 -13.78
N THR A 144 -7.08 -8.70 -14.44
CA THR A 144 -5.64 -8.70 -14.15
C THR A 144 -5.04 -7.32 -14.34
N LEU A 145 -5.41 -6.62 -15.43
CA LEU A 145 -4.99 -5.25 -15.68
C LEU A 145 -5.47 -4.29 -14.58
N LEU A 146 -6.74 -4.38 -14.18
CA LEU A 146 -7.29 -3.56 -13.08
C LEU A 146 -6.50 -3.76 -11.79
N TYR A 147 -6.25 -5.00 -11.40
CA TYR A 147 -5.59 -5.33 -10.14
C TYR A 147 -4.13 -4.87 -10.16
N LEU A 148 -3.41 -5.08 -11.27
CA LEU A 148 -2.03 -4.62 -11.44
C LEU A 148 -1.92 -3.09 -11.47
N LEU A 149 -2.86 -2.38 -12.10
CA LEU A 149 -2.89 -0.92 -12.10
C LEU A 149 -3.12 -0.37 -10.69
N CYS A 150 -4.09 -0.92 -9.96
CA CYS A 150 -4.34 -0.56 -8.56
C CYS A 150 -3.10 -0.83 -7.70
N TYR A 151 -2.47 -2.00 -7.87
CA TYR A 151 -1.25 -2.38 -7.19
C TYR A 151 -0.09 -1.40 -7.48
N ALA A 152 0.18 -1.09 -8.74
CA ALA A 152 1.26 -0.19 -9.14
C ALA A 152 1.10 1.20 -8.51
N ARG A 153 -0.13 1.73 -8.47
CA ARG A 153 -0.39 3.03 -7.83
C ARG A 153 -0.14 3.00 -6.33
N VAL A 154 -0.67 2.00 -5.62
CA VAL A 154 -0.46 1.86 -4.17
C VAL A 154 1.02 1.66 -3.87
N ARG A 155 1.68 0.77 -4.63
CA ARG A 155 3.08 0.41 -4.42
C ARG A 155 4.01 1.60 -4.65
N TYR A 156 3.80 2.37 -5.71
CA TYR A 156 4.61 3.56 -5.98
C TYR A 156 4.53 4.59 -4.83
N ARG A 157 3.33 4.78 -4.25
CA ARG A 157 3.16 5.66 -3.09
C ARG A 157 3.90 5.10 -1.88
N GLN A 158 3.74 3.81 -1.61
CA GLN A 158 4.42 3.16 -0.47
C GLN A 158 5.95 3.24 -0.57
N LEU A 159 6.53 3.05 -1.77
CA LEU A 159 7.97 3.23 -1.98
C LEU A 159 8.43 4.67 -1.70
N SER A 160 7.57 5.65 -1.98
CA SER A 160 7.84 7.05 -1.69
C SER A 160 7.80 7.32 -0.19
N ASP A 161 6.79 6.79 0.50
CA ASP A 161 6.64 6.91 1.95
C ASP A 161 7.81 6.23 2.68
N ASN A 162 8.20 5.01 2.26
CA ASN A 162 9.37 4.31 2.77
C ASN A 162 10.67 5.13 2.65
N SER A 163 10.81 5.92 1.57
CA SER A 163 11.98 6.77 1.37
C SER A 163 12.00 7.94 2.36
N VAL A 164 10.84 8.53 2.66
CA VAL A 164 10.70 9.61 3.66
C VAL A 164 11.01 9.08 5.06
N ASP A 165 10.49 7.89 5.39
CA ASP A 165 10.77 7.24 6.67
C ASP A 165 12.27 6.92 6.84
N ALA A 166 12.92 6.46 5.78
CA ALA A 166 14.36 6.22 5.78
C ALA A 166 15.16 7.51 6.04
N MET A 167 14.77 8.62 5.41
CA MET A 167 15.42 9.92 5.63
C MET A 167 15.25 10.40 7.07
N ALA A 168 14.05 10.26 7.64
CA ALA A 168 13.78 10.59 9.03
C ALA A 168 14.64 9.74 9.98
N PHE A 169 14.75 8.44 9.71
CA PHE A 169 15.59 7.52 10.49
C PHE A 169 17.06 7.91 10.48
N HIS A 170 17.64 8.18 9.30
CA HIS A 170 19.03 8.63 9.19
C HIS A 170 19.26 9.99 9.86
N MET A 171 18.29 10.90 9.78
CA MET A 171 18.39 12.18 10.48
C MET A 171 18.43 12.00 12.00
N HIS A 172 17.57 11.15 12.54
CA HIS A 172 17.59 10.82 13.97
C HIS A 172 18.91 10.19 14.41
N GLN A 173 19.50 9.32 13.59
CA GLN A 173 20.83 8.77 13.90
C GLN A 173 21.90 9.86 13.98
N LEU A 174 21.94 10.79 13.02
CA LEU A 174 22.91 11.89 13.02
C LEU A 174 22.75 12.82 14.23
N ASP A 175 21.51 13.08 14.66
CA ASP A 175 21.26 13.87 15.87
C ASP A 175 21.70 13.16 17.16
N HIS A 176 21.63 11.82 17.19
CA HIS A 176 22.11 11.01 18.31
C HIS A 176 23.63 10.75 18.28
N GLU A 177 24.22 10.68 17.09
CA GLU A 177 25.67 10.50 16.87
C GLU A 177 26.48 11.77 17.09
N LYS A 178 25.85 12.96 17.10
CA LYS A 178 26.52 14.18 17.58
C LYS A 178 27.10 13.87 18.96
N PRO A 179 28.44 13.82 19.11
CA PRO A 179 29.01 13.50 20.38
C PRO A 179 28.58 14.59 21.36
N ARG A 180 28.17 14.18 22.56
CA ARG A 180 28.18 15.03 23.77
C ARG A 180 29.56 15.67 24.06
N GLY A 181 30.53 15.52 23.15
CA GLY A 181 31.80 16.24 23.12
C GLY A 181 31.68 17.74 22.91
N CYS A 182 30.59 18.26 22.34
CA CYS A 182 30.40 19.72 22.27
C CYS A 182 30.00 20.35 23.61
N GLU A 183 29.44 19.60 24.57
CA GLU A 183 29.26 20.13 25.94
C GLU A 183 30.61 20.27 26.66
N GLY A 184 31.56 19.36 26.42
CA GLY A 184 32.91 19.44 26.98
C GLY A 184 33.81 20.49 26.32
N VAL A 185 33.67 20.70 25.00
CA VAL A 185 34.43 21.72 24.26
C VAL A 185 33.89 23.13 24.55
N PHE A 186 32.58 23.30 24.75
CA PHE A 186 32.00 24.59 25.16
C PHE A 186 32.39 24.95 26.62
N ARG A 187 32.45 23.96 27.52
CA ARG A 187 32.86 24.17 28.93
C ARG A 187 34.36 24.51 29.07
N ARG A 188 35.25 24.00 28.18
CA ARG A 188 36.67 24.42 28.17
C ARG A 188 36.89 25.84 27.66
N ARG A 189 36.02 26.37 26.79
CA ARG A 189 36.05 27.79 26.38
C ARG A 189 35.47 28.72 27.46
N ALA A 190 34.49 28.27 28.24
CA ALA A 190 33.96 29.05 29.36
C ALA A 190 34.93 29.14 30.56
N GLY A 191 35.87 28.19 30.70
CA GLY A 191 36.90 28.22 31.75
C GLY A 191 38.16 29.04 31.43
N GLN A 192 38.30 29.56 30.21
CA GLN A 192 39.46 30.37 29.77
C GLN A 192 39.14 31.86 29.60
N THR A 193 37.93 32.30 29.94
CA THR A 193 37.52 33.72 29.94
C THR A 193 37.52 34.29 31.36
N SER A 194 38.66 34.21 32.05
CA SER A 194 38.91 34.93 33.32
C SER A 194 40.10 35.89 33.26
N SER A 195 40.49 36.34 32.06
CA SER A 195 41.42 37.45 31.89
C SER A 195 41.08 38.23 30.63
N GLY A 196 40.31 39.31 30.77
CA GLY A 196 40.19 40.37 29.77
C GLY A 196 38.75 40.68 29.33
N ASN A 197 38.25 41.82 29.81
CA ASN A 197 37.11 42.63 29.33
C ASN A 197 35.91 41.92 28.67
N ALA A 198 34.77 41.97 29.39
CA ALA A 198 33.45 41.72 28.82
C ALA A 198 33.05 42.82 27.82
N PRO A 199 32.29 42.46 26.78
CA PRO A 199 31.06 43.16 26.50
C PRO A 199 29.89 42.20 26.75
N GLY A 200 28.90 42.69 27.49
CA GLY A 200 27.68 41.93 27.74
C GLY A 200 27.07 41.46 26.43
N TRP A 201 26.47 40.27 26.44
CA TRP A 201 25.16 39.93 25.88
C TRP A 201 24.70 38.67 26.62
N SER A 202 23.72 38.85 27.50
CA SER A 202 23.03 37.75 28.18
C SER A 202 22.09 37.06 27.19
N LEU A 203 22.38 35.82 26.80
CA LEU A 203 21.41 34.93 26.16
C LEU A 203 21.50 33.54 26.78
N ALA A 204 20.93 33.42 27.98
CA ALA A 204 20.51 32.13 28.51
C ALA A 204 19.21 31.74 27.82
N VAL A 205 19.26 30.76 26.91
CA VAL A 205 18.05 30.07 26.43
C VAL A 205 17.92 28.76 27.20
N PRO A 206 16.87 28.55 28.00
CA PRO A 206 16.68 27.30 28.72
C PRO A 206 16.14 26.25 27.74
N VAL A 207 16.93 25.21 27.48
CA VAL A 207 16.45 23.99 26.81
C VAL A 207 15.55 23.25 27.80
N ARG A 208 14.23 23.45 27.70
CA ARG A 208 13.26 22.60 28.41
C ARG A 208 13.36 21.19 27.85
N GLY A 209 13.81 20.26 28.69
CA GLY A 209 13.71 18.82 28.43
C GLY A 209 12.25 18.43 28.20
N ARG A 210 11.91 18.06 26.97
CA ARG A 210 10.70 17.29 26.69
C ARG A 210 11.07 15.81 26.77
N GLN A 211 10.50 15.14 27.77
CA GLN A 211 10.47 13.69 27.89
C GLN A 211 9.80 13.11 26.63
N CYS A 212 10.57 12.52 25.72
CA CYS A 212 9.99 11.76 24.60
C CYS A 212 9.55 10.40 25.12
N ARG A 213 8.22 10.20 25.17
CA ARG A 213 7.60 8.88 25.38
C ARG A 213 7.86 7.99 24.17
N GLY A 214 8.25 6.74 24.45
CA GLY A 214 7.77 5.55 23.78
C GLY A 214 8.29 5.27 22.37
N SER A 215 9.35 4.48 22.30
CA SER A 215 9.68 3.68 21.12
C SER A 215 8.64 2.58 20.91
N ASP A 216 7.66 2.80 20.03
CA ASP A 216 6.74 1.77 19.53
C ASP A 216 6.32 2.08 18.08
N ALA A 217 7.31 2.09 17.17
CA ALA A 217 7.09 2.33 15.75
C ALA A 217 7.72 1.22 14.88
N ILE A 218 7.58 -0.04 15.28
CA ILE A 218 7.76 -1.18 14.37
C ILE A 218 6.61 -2.18 14.60
N ARG A 219 5.38 -1.76 14.30
CA ARG A 219 4.23 -2.67 14.07
C ARG A 219 3.02 -1.89 13.55
N ARG A 220 3.04 -1.52 12.27
CA ARG A 220 1.83 -1.25 11.46
C ARG A 220 2.17 -1.64 10.02
N GLY A 221 1.54 -2.62 9.35
CA GLY A 221 0.41 -3.44 9.73
C GLY A 221 0.51 -4.85 9.13
N THR A 222 0.14 -5.81 9.97
CA THR A 222 -0.38 -7.10 9.53
C THR A 222 -1.69 -6.83 8.77
N PRO A 223 -1.91 -7.38 7.55
CA PRO A 223 -3.24 -7.35 6.98
C PRO A 223 -4.16 -8.15 7.91
N ALA A 224 -5.30 -7.55 8.23
CA ALA A 224 -6.36 -8.17 9.00
C ALA A 224 -6.63 -9.58 8.46
N ARG A 225 -6.59 -10.54 9.39
CA ARG A 225 -6.99 -11.92 9.20
C ARG A 225 -8.46 -11.93 8.79
N LEU A 226 -8.74 -11.94 7.47
CA LEU A 226 -10.02 -12.43 6.97
C LEU A 226 -10.02 -13.94 7.20
N GLN A 227 -10.54 -14.35 8.37
CA GLN A 227 -11.01 -15.71 8.56
C GLN A 227 -12.30 -15.90 7.76
N ASP A 228 -12.26 -16.97 6.97
CA ASP A 228 -13.36 -17.85 6.62
C ASP A 228 -14.42 -17.36 5.62
N HIS A 229 -14.27 -17.77 4.36
CA HIS A 229 -15.13 -18.79 3.74
C HIS A 229 -14.73 -18.95 2.26
N GLY A 230 -14.17 -20.11 1.92
CA GLY A 230 -13.82 -20.41 0.53
C GLY A 230 -12.95 -21.64 0.27
N GLN A 231 -12.88 -22.60 1.18
CA GLN A 231 -12.29 -23.92 0.92
C GLN A 231 -13.33 -25.01 1.11
N ARG A 232 -14.19 -25.22 0.09
CA ARG A 232 -14.82 -26.51 -0.19
C ARG A 232 -15.18 -26.59 -1.67
N ARG A 233 -14.25 -27.09 -2.50
CA ARG A 233 -14.48 -27.90 -3.72
C ARG A 233 -13.16 -28.12 -4.47
N ALA A 234 -12.33 -29.05 -3.98
CA ALA A 234 -11.28 -29.70 -4.77
C ALA A 234 -10.77 -30.96 -4.04
N ALA A 235 -11.67 -31.88 -3.68
CA ALA A 235 -11.28 -33.20 -3.18
C ALA A 235 -12.47 -34.18 -3.18
N LYS A 236 -12.94 -34.59 -4.36
CA LYS A 236 -13.62 -35.90 -4.53
C LYS A 236 -13.78 -36.27 -6.01
N THR A 237 -12.75 -36.88 -6.59
CA THR A 237 -12.86 -37.83 -7.72
C THR A 237 -11.57 -38.63 -7.83
N ARG A 238 -11.37 -39.52 -6.87
CA ARG A 238 -10.63 -40.79 -7.06
C ARG A 238 -11.39 -41.86 -6.27
N ARG A 239 -11.64 -42.98 -6.94
CA ARG A 239 -12.46 -44.16 -6.58
C ARG A 239 -13.95 -44.05 -6.97
N SER A 240 -14.30 -44.60 -8.13
CA SER A 240 -14.97 -45.90 -8.27
C SER A 240 -15.56 -46.04 -9.68
N ALA A 241 -15.35 -47.21 -10.28
CA ALA A 241 -15.71 -47.66 -11.64
C ALA A 241 -14.79 -47.18 -12.77
#